data_AF-A0A9X8VH75-F1
#
_entry.id   AF-A0A9X8VH75-F1
#
_cell.length_a   1.000
_cell.length_b   1.000
_cell.length_c   1.000
_cell.angle_alpha   90.00
_cell.angle_beta   90.00
_cell.angle_gamma   90.00
#
_symmetry.space_group_name_H-M   'P 1'
#
loop_
_entity.id
_entity.type
_entity.pdbx_description
1 polymer ?
#
loop_
_entity_poly.entity_id
_entity_poly.type
_entity_poly.pdbx_seq_one_letter_code
_entity_poly.pdbx_strand_id
1 'polypeptide(L)' 'LSGNPNGKPAVFIHGGPGGGISPHHRQLFDPERYKVLLFDQRGCGRSRPHASLDNNTTWHLVADIERLREMAGV' A
#
# COMPACT_ATOMS: atom_id res chain seq x y z
N LEU A 1 -0.62 -2.97 -8.07
CA LEU A 1 0.49 -3.94 -8.16
C LEU A 1 1.50 -3.43 -9.19
N SER A 2 2.79 -3.63 -8.96
CA SER A 2 3.88 -3.20 -9.86
C SER A 2 5.01 -4.24 -9.86
N GLY A 3 5.78 -4.32 -10.95
CA GLY A 3 6.91 -5.25 -11.10
C GLY A 3 6.50 -6.61 -11.67
N ASN A 4 7.34 -7.62 -11.43
CA ASN A 4 7.17 -8.99 -11.90
C ASN A 4 5.98 -9.66 -11.20
N PRO A 5 4.92 -10.09 -11.92
CA PRO A 5 3.76 -10.78 -11.33
C PRO A 5 4.09 -12.08 -10.59
N ASN A 6 5.22 -12.71 -10.93
CA ASN A 6 5.74 -13.94 -10.32
C ASN A 6 6.92 -13.67 -9.36
N GLY A 7 7.24 -12.39 -9.11
CA GLY A 7 8.32 -11.98 -8.22
C GLY A 7 7.99 -12.19 -6.75
N LYS A 8 8.99 -12.03 -5.88
CA LYS A 8 8.81 -12.08 -4.43
C LYS A 8 7.78 -11.01 -4.00
N PRO A 9 6.74 -11.37 -3.22
CA PRO A 9 5.75 -10.39 -2.77
C PRO A 9 6.39 -9.39 -1.81
N ALA A 10 6.02 -8.12 -1.96
CA ALA A 10 6.37 -7.05 -1.04
C ALA A 10 5.22 -6.05 -0.92
N VAL A 11 5.09 -5.43 0.25
CA VAL A 11 4.16 -4.32 0.48
C VAL A 11 4.94 -3.07 0.86
N PHE A 12 4.61 -1.94 0.24
CA PHE A 12 5.16 -0.64 0.60
C PHE A 12 4.19 0.12 1.50
N ILE A 13 4.67 0.57 2.67
CA ILE A 13 3.91 1.35 3.64
C ILE A 13 4.49 2.77 3.69
N HIS A 14 3.75 3.76 3.21
CA HIS A 14 4.18 5.16 3.25
C HIS A 14 4.13 5.75 4.67
N GLY A 15 4.87 6.84 4.89
CA GLY A 15 4.92 7.57 6.17
C GLY A 15 3.84 8.66 6.34
N GLY A 16 4.04 9.53 7.33
CA GLY A 16 3.18 10.65 7.71
C GLY A 16 2.75 10.58 9.18
N PRO A 17 1.67 9.84 9.54
CA PRO A 17 0.73 9.16 8.63
C PRO A 17 -0.05 10.14 7.74
N GLY A 18 -0.64 9.63 6.65
CA GLY A 18 -1.45 10.45 5.73
C GLY A 18 -0.72 11.08 4.53
N GLY A 19 0.52 10.66 4.22
CA GLY A 19 1.28 11.19 3.09
C GLY A 19 0.86 10.67 1.70
N GLY A 20 0.43 9.40 1.61
CA GLY A 20 0.15 8.71 0.35
C GLY A 20 1.40 8.25 -0.41
N ILE A 21 1.20 7.54 -1.51
CA ILE A 21 2.27 7.03 -2.38
C ILE A 21 2.59 8.00 -3.51
N SER A 22 3.85 7.97 -3.96
CA SER A 22 4.33 8.65 -5.17
C SER A 22 4.82 7.62 -6.20
N PRO A 23 4.95 7.99 -7.49
CA PRO A 23 5.54 7.13 -8.51
C PRO A 23 6.98 6.69 -8.23
N HIS A 24 7.70 7.38 -7.34
CA HIS A 24 9.06 7.02 -6.95
C HIS A 24 9.09 5.77 -6.05
N HIS A 25 8.06 5.55 -5.22
CA HIS A 25 8.08 4.42 -4.26
C HIS A 25 8.19 3.05 -4.92
N ARG A 26 7.65 2.86 -6.13
CA ARG A 26 7.81 1.59 -6.86
C ARG A 26 9.24 1.36 -7.38
N GLN A 27 10.06 2.41 -7.48
CA GLN A 27 11.45 2.33 -7.97
C GLN A 27 12.43 1.89 -6.88
N LEU A 28 11.97 1.79 -5.62
CA LEU A 28 12.75 1.26 -4.50
C LEU A 28 12.93 -0.27 -4.57
N PHE A 29 12.23 -0.93 -5.51
CA PHE A 29 12.23 -2.38 -5.67
C PHE A 29 12.71 -2.74 -7.07
N ASP A 30 13.53 -3.80 -7.17
CA ASP A 30 13.93 -4.37 -8.46
C ASP A 30 12.69 -4.94 -9.18
N PRO A 31 12.28 -4.38 -10.34
CA PRO A 31 11.05 -4.77 -11.02
C PRO A 31 11.09 -6.20 -11.56
N GLU A 32 12.27 -6.78 -11.79
CA GLU A 32 12.40 -8.17 -12.26
C GLU A 32 12.24 -9.17 -11.12
N ARG A 33 12.49 -8.75 -9.88
CA ARG A 33 12.50 -9.65 -8.71
C ARG A 33 11.27 -9.56 -7.83
N TYR A 34 10.53 -8.46 -7.86
CA TYR A 34 9.46 -8.20 -6.89
C TYR A 34 8.08 -7.96 -7.52
N LYS A 35 7.05 -8.53 -6.89
CA LYS A 35 5.63 -8.18 -7.07
C LYS A 35 5.24 -7.23 -5.94
N VAL A 36 5.23 -5.94 -6.19
CA VAL A 36 5.04 -4.92 -5.14
C VAL A 36 3.58 -4.45 -5.09
N LEU A 37 2.97 -4.57 -3.91
CA LEU A 37 1.71 -3.91 -3.56
C LEU A 37 2.02 -2.53 -2.98
N LEU A 38 1.52 -1.49 -3.67
CA LEU A 38 1.51 -0.12 -3.19
C LEU A 38 0.05 0.32 -3.06
N PHE A 39 -0.27 0.98 -1.95
CA PHE A 39 -1.61 1.49 -1.66
C PHE A 39 -1.51 2.77 -0.82
N ASP A 40 -2.52 3.63 -0.95
CA ASP A 40 -2.70 4.79 -0.08
C ASP A 40 -3.47 4.37 1.18
N GLN A 41 -2.94 4.66 2.36
CA GLN A 41 -3.64 4.43 3.62
C GLN A 41 -4.93 5.28 3.69
N ARG A 42 -5.81 4.96 4.65
CA ARG A 42 -7.09 5.67 4.83
C ARG A 42 -6.88 7.18 4.94
N GLY A 43 -7.78 7.94 4.31
CA GLY A 43 -7.79 9.40 4.39
C GLY A 43 -6.71 10.13 3.59
N CYS A 44 -5.84 9.44 2.83
CA CYS A 44 -4.76 10.11 2.10
C CYS A 44 -4.62 9.67 0.64
N GLY A 45 -3.80 10.42 -0.10
CA GLY A 45 -3.57 10.19 -1.53
C GLY A 45 -4.89 10.06 -2.32
N ARG A 46 -5.04 8.94 -3.00
CA ARG A 46 -6.22 8.59 -3.81
C ARG A 46 -7.29 7.84 -3.02
N SER A 47 -7.03 7.44 -1.78
CA SER A 47 -8.05 6.83 -0.91
C SER A 47 -9.20 7.80 -0.63
N ARG A 48 -10.39 7.23 -0.39
CA ARG A 48 -11.64 7.97 -0.21
C ARG A 48 -12.32 7.55 1.10
N PRO A 49 -12.94 8.49 1.85
CA PRO A 49 -12.93 9.93 1.63
C PRO A 49 -11.54 10.53 1.93
N HIS A 50 -11.15 11.56 1.18
CA HIS A 50 -9.87 12.24 1.42
C HIS A 50 -9.94 13.02 2.74
N ALA A 51 -8.85 13.03 3.51
CA ALA A 51 -8.72 13.61 4.85
C ALA A 51 -9.70 13.09 5.91
N SER A 52 -10.37 11.95 5.68
CA SER A 52 -11.26 11.36 6.67
C SER A 52 -10.48 10.80 7.87
N LEU A 53 -10.98 11.11 9.06
CA LEU A 53 -10.51 10.56 10.33
C LEU A 53 -11.38 9.39 10.81
N ASP A 54 -12.51 9.14 10.14
CA ASP A 54 -13.43 8.08 10.51
C ASP A 54 -12.79 6.72 10.26
N ASN A 55 -12.78 5.88 11.31
CA ASN A 55 -12.14 4.57 11.28
C ASN A 55 -10.68 4.63 10.78
N ASN A 56 -9.94 5.69 11.12
CA ASN A 56 -8.55 5.91 10.72
C ASN A 56 -7.62 5.76 11.93
N THR A 57 -7.52 4.53 12.44
CA THR A 57 -6.63 4.18 13.56
C THR A 57 -5.58 3.17 13.12
N THR A 58 -4.50 3.02 13.87
CA THR A 58 -3.45 2.03 13.57
C THR A 58 -4.01 0.63 13.31
N TRP A 59 -4.96 0.16 14.11
CA TRP A 59 -5.54 -1.17 13.96
C TRP A 59 -6.42 -1.30 12.71
N HIS A 60 -7.06 -0.22 12.28
CA HIS A 60 -7.75 -0.21 10.99
C HIS A 60 -6.76 -0.32 9.83
N LEU A 61 -5.61 0.34 9.90
CA LEU A 61 -4.57 0.25 8.88
C LEU A 61 -3.92 -1.14 8.83
N VAL A 62 -3.68 -1.77 9.99
CA VAL A 62 -3.23 -3.17 10.07
C VAL A 62 -4.25 -4.11 9.44
N ALA A 63 -5.54 -3.94 9.75
CA ALA A 63 -6.60 -4.75 9.15
C ALA A 63 -6.69 -4.57 7.62
N ASP A 64 -6.43 -3.37 7.10
CA ASP A 64 -6.40 -3.14 5.65
C ASP A 64 -5.23 -3.85 4.98
N ILE A 65 -4.07 -3.92 5.63
CA ILE A 65 -2.91 -4.67 5.12
C ILE A 65 -3.25 -6.15 4.97
N GLU A 66 -3.91 -6.76 5.97
CA GLU A 66 -4.33 -8.16 5.88
C GLU A 66 -5.35 -8.41 4.77
N ARG A 67 -6.36 -7.54 4.62
CA ARG A 67 -7.33 -7.64 3.51
C ARG A 67 -6.64 -7.55 2.16
N LEU A 68 -5.70 -6.61 2.00
CA LEU A 68 -4.97 -6.45 0.76
C LEU A 68 -4.02 -7.63 0.49
N ARG A 69 -3.45 -8.25 1.54
CA ARG A 69 -2.64 -9.47 1.42
C ARG A 69 -3.47 -10.60 0.83
N GLU A 70 -4.65 -10.87 1.40
CA GLU A 70 -5.58 -11.88 0.89
C GLU A 70 -6.03 -11.58 -0.55
N MET A 71 -6.41 -10.33 -0.85
CA MET A 71 -6.78 -9.90 -2.21
C MET A 71 -5.63 -10.06 -3.22
N ALA A 72 -4.38 -9.93 -2.79
CA ALA A 72 -3.20 -10.09 -3.63
C ALA A 72 -2.79 -11.57 -3.83
N GLY A 73 -3.48 -12.50 -3.16
CA GLY A 73 -3.26 -13.94 -3.21
C GLY A 73 -2.01 -14.40 -2.45
N VAL A 74 -1.65 -13.69 -1.37
CA VAL A 74 -0.53 -14.02 -0.47
C VAL A 74 -1.07 -14.53 0.85
#